data_AF-A0A3D2SC29-F1
#
_entry.id   AF-A0A3D2SC29-F1
#
_cell.length_a   1.000
_cell.length_b   1.000
_cell.length_c   1.000
_cell.angle_alpha   90.00
_cell.angle_beta   90.00
_cell.angle_gamma   90.00
#
_symmetry.space_group_name_H-M   'P 1'
#
loop_
_entity.id
_entity.type
_entity.pdbx_description
1 polymer ?
#
loop_
_entity_poly.entity_id
_entity_poly.type
_entity_poly.pdbx_seq_one_letter_code
_entity_poly.pdbx_strand_id
1 'polypeptide(L)' 'MEKQSVVFFDDDLTAQLLPLTFTRPAACIRAGIFTNVERWERQVEG' A
#
# COMPACT_ATOMS: atom_id res chain seq x y z
N MET A 1 6.05 -19.11 13.45
CA MET A 1 5.12 -18.04 13.07
C MET A 1 4.31 -18.55 11.90
N GLU A 2 2.98 -18.56 11.99
CA GLU A 2 2.15 -19.06 10.88
C GLU A 2 2.24 -18.10 9.69
N LYS A 3 2.46 -18.65 8.50
CA LYS A 3 2.54 -17.88 7.26
C LYS A 3 1.16 -17.33 6.93
N GLN A 4 0.98 -16.02 7.07
CA GLN A 4 -0.26 -15.36 6.68
C GLN A 4 -0.34 -15.26 5.15
N SER A 5 -1.40 -15.81 4.57
CA SER A 5 -1.72 -15.63 3.16
C SER A 5 -2.32 -14.24 2.96
N VAL A 6 -1.52 -13.29 2.50
CA VAL A 6 -1.98 -11.94 2.15
C VAL A 6 -2.43 -11.94 0.69
N VAL A 7 -3.68 -11.54 0.45
CA VAL A 7 -4.23 -11.35 -0.89
C VAL A 7 -4.38 -9.85 -1.15
N PHE A 8 -3.69 -9.34 -2.16
CA PHE A 8 -3.82 -7.96 -2.61
C PHE A 8 -4.82 -7.88 -3.75
N PHE A 9 -5.73 -6.92 -3.68
CA PHE A 9 -6.67 -6.61 -4.76
C PHE A 9 -6.86 -5.10 -4.81
N ASP A 10 -6.93 -4.57 -6.03
CA ASP A 10 -7.30 -3.19 -6.28
C ASP A 10 -8.81 -3.12 -6.54
N ASP A 11 -9.47 -2.14 -5.94
CA ASP A 11 -10.88 -1.83 -6.20
C ASP A 11 -11.02 -0.46 -6.91
N ASP A 12 -12.27 -0.13 -7.26
CA ASP A 12 -12.60 1.13 -7.93
C ASP A 12 -12.25 2.38 -7.09
N LEU A 13 -12.00 2.23 -5.77
CA LEU A 13 -11.59 3.35 -4.91
C LEU A 13 -10.21 3.87 -5.30
N THR A 14 -9.39 3.07 -5.97
CA THR A 14 -8.09 3.51 -6.50
C THR A 14 -8.24 4.72 -7.42
N ALA A 15 -9.34 4.81 -8.17
CA ALA A 15 -9.63 5.96 -9.03
C ALA A 15 -9.84 7.26 -8.24
N GLN A 16 -10.31 7.18 -6.99
CA GLN A 16 -10.49 8.34 -6.12
C GLN A 16 -9.15 8.92 -5.64
N LEU A 17 -8.06 8.16 -5.72
CA LEU A 17 -6.72 8.62 -5.36
C LEU A 17 -6.03 9.38 -6.50
N LEU A 18 -6.56 9.35 -7.73
CA LEU A 18 -5.96 10.00 -8.90
C LEU A 18 -5.51 11.45 -8.67
N PRO A 19 -6.25 12.33 -7.95
CA PRO A 19 -5.76 13.68 -7.67
C PRO A 19 -4.42 13.72 -6.93
N LEU A 20 -4.10 12.69 -6.14
CA LEU A 20 -2.87 12.56 -5.36
C LEU A 20 -1.85 11.61 -6.02
N THR A 21 -2.31 10.73 -6.92
CA THR A 21 -1.52 9.63 -7.50
C THR A 21 -1.41 9.72 -9.02
N PHE A 22 -1.66 10.89 -9.61
CA PHE A 22 -1.62 11.06 -11.06
C PHE A 22 -0.24 10.73 -11.67
N THR A 23 0.83 11.13 -10.98
CA THR A 23 2.22 10.92 -11.42
C THR A 23 3.01 9.98 -10.53
N ARG A 24 2.38 9.41 -9.48
CA ARG A 24 3.04 8.57 -8.48
C ARG A 24 2.13 7.41 -8.06
N PRO A 25 2.65 6.21 -7.79
CA PRO A 25 1.84 5.09 -7.30
C PRO A 25 1.15 5.40 -5.96
N ALA A 26 -0.06 4.87 -5.77
CA ALA A 26 -0.82 4.98 -4.52
C ALA A 26 -0.09 4.39 -3.31
N ALA A 27 0.69 3.32 -3.53
CA ALA A 27 1.50 2.70 -2.49
C ALA A 27 2.55 3.66 -1.88
N CYS A 28 2.96 4.69 -2.64
CA CYS A 28 3.89 5.71 -2.16
C CYS A 28 3.21 6.79 -1.31
N ILE A 29 1.88 6.83 -1.19
CA ILE A 29 1.20 7.77 -0.29
C ILE A 29 1.70 7.52 1.14
N ARG A 30 2.06 8.59 1.86
CA ARG A 30 2.39 8.51 3.28
C ARG A 30 1.12 8.48 4.11
N ALA A 31 1.07 7.54 5.05
CA ALA A 31 0.06 7.45 6.10
C ALA A 31 0.79 7.55 7.45
N GLY A 32 1.00 8.78 7.92
CA GLY A 32 1.88 9.07 9.04
C GLY A 32 3.36 9.11 8.61
N ILE A 33 4.21 8.39 9.33
CA ILE A 33 5.68 8.39 9.12
C ILE A 33 6.07 7.53 7.90
N PHE A 34 5.31 6.46 7.63
CA PHE A 34 5.62 5.50 6.58
C PHE A 34 4.67 5.61 5.38
N THR A 35 5.17 5.18 4.22
CA THR A 35 4.40 4.83 3.03
C THR A 35 3.79 3.44 3.18
N ASN A 36 2.81 3.10 2.33
CA ASN A 36 2.26 1.75 2.34
C ASN A 36 3.32 0.70 1.96
N VAL A 37 4.22 1.00 1.02
CA VAL A 37 5.35 0.12 0.67
C VAL A 37 6.20 -0.22 1.91
N GLU A 38 6.67 0.79 2.64
CA GLU A 38 7.50 0.60 3.84
C GLU A 38 6.78 -0.17 4.95
N ARG A 39 5.44 -0.03 5.05
CA ARG A 39 4.64 -0.80 6.02
C ARG A 39 4.62 -2.29 5.66
N TRP A 40 4.46 -2.62 4.38
CA TRP A 40 4.41 -4.00 3.91
C TRP A 40 5.77 -4.69 4.02
N GLU A 41 6.86 -4.02 3.65
CA GLU A 41 8.22 -4.55 3.81
C GLU A 41 8.46 -5.01 5.25
N ARG A 42 8.09 -4.18 6.24
CA ARG A 42 8.21 -4.51 7.67
C ARG A 42 7.31 -5.65 8.14
N GLN A 43 6.19 -5.89 7.46
CA GLN A 43 5.24 -6.95 7.81
C GLN A 43 5.55 -8.29 7.12
N VAL A 44 6.12 -8.25 5.92
CA VAL A 44 6.45 -9.44 5.11
C VAL A 44 7.85 -9.98 5.45
N GLU A 45 8.75 -9.16 5.99
CA GLU A 45 10.07 -9.60 6.48
C GLU A 45 10.03 -10.29 7.86
N GLY A 46 8.87 -10.34 8.53
CA GLY A 46 8.64 -11.12 9.74
C GLY A 46 8.18 -12.54 9.41
#